data_AF-A0A800F406-F1
#
_entry.id   AF-A0A800F406-F1
#
_cell.length_a   1.000
_cell.length_b   1.000
_cell.length_c   1.000
_cell.angle_alpha   90.00
_cell.angle_beta   90.00
_cell.angle_gamma   90.00
#
_symmetry.space_group_name_H-M   'P 1'
#
loop_
_entity.id
_entity.type
_entity.pdbx_description
1 polymer ?
#
loop_
_entity_poly.entity_id
_entity_poly.type
_entity_poly.pdbx_seq_one_letter_code
_entity_poly.pdbx_strand_id
1 'polypeptide(L)'
;MIVRMIDLRPALIAAMLAAPGTRGAQVVSGTPDTVTLAADSSDVLGRARSAQSRYERRRIRHLPLTTVSFAGACDERIGRFCSWYDEGDWYPEPEEPEIEVLRSALLTVLDSAQGRLPGDGWLLGQRVWYHSEAGRWDEALAVAQQCRAVDPWWCAALEGLALHGLQRYVEAEDAFQRSLLLMDPERAQEWRIPVREVDGDARRILDRLPDASNDSIDSALARLWMLSDPLYLVDGNDRKTEHYARWTVSTLKETARNPFHVRWGSDIEQLTVRFGWEIAWQRSINRGSLLAADNVIGRKHPERRDYMPSGAAFAAPGQAKHAELLADKQRPRSLYAPAYAPQLLPMEGQLAVFPRGDRMVVVGTHFLPED
;
A
#
# COMPACT_ATOMS: atom_id res chain seq x y z
N MET A 1 18.46 -49.43 -10.51
CA MET A 1 19.02 -50.41 -9.55
C MET A 1 20.53 -50.23 -9.49
N ILE A 2 20.99 -49.34 -8.62
CA ILE A 2 22.37 -49.24 -8.11
C ILE A 2 22.19 -48.87 -6.63
N VAL A 3 22.52 -49.80 -5.74
CA VAL A 3 22.43 -49.67 -4.28
C VAL A 3 23.81 -49.23 -3.78
N ARG A 4 23.87 -48.14 -3.00
CA ARG A 4 25.01 -47.83 -2.13
C ARG A 4 24.49 -47.66 -0.70
N MET A 5 24.88 -48.62 0.15
CA MET A 5 24.72 -48.58 1.60
C MET A 5 25.81 -47.70 2.19
N ILE A 6 25.44 -46.76 3.05
CA ILE A 6 26.37 -46.04 3.94
C ILE A 6 25.74 -46.01 5.34
N ASP A 7 26.56 -46.39 6.32
CA ASP A 7 26.24 -46.65 7.72
C ASP A 7 25.60 -45.48 8.47
N LEU A 8 24.58 -45.80 9.28
CA LEU A 8 23.95 -44.94 10.27
C LEU A 8 24.80 -44.87 11.56
N ARG A 9 25.30 -43.67 11.89
CA ARG A 9 25.68 -43.30 13.26
C ARG A 9 24.75 -42.18 13.74
N PRO A 10 24.28 -42.21 15.00
CA PRO A 10 23.35 -41.20 15.50
C PRO A 10 24.11 -39.90 15.76
N ALA A 11 23.84 -38.87 14.97
CA ALA A 11 24.24 -37.52 15.31
C ALA A 11 23.23 -36.98 16.32
N LEU A 12 23.71 -36.56 17.50
CA LEU A 12 22.93 -35.81 18.47
C LEU A 12 22.31 -34.59 17.78
N ILE A 13 20.98 -34.55 17.72
CA ILE A 13 20.22 -33.34 17.38
C ILE A 13 20.36 -32.40 18.57
N ALA A 14 21.31 -31.47 18.49
CA ALA A 14 21.29 -30.28 19.31
C ALA A 14 20.09 -29.44 18.86
N ALA A 15 19.00 -29.49 19.63
CA ALA A 15 17.90 -28.55 19.49
C ALA A 15 18.45 -27.15 19.78
N MET A 16 18.86 -26.42 18.73
CA MET A 16 18.98 -24.97 18.80
C MET A 16 17.57 -24.45 19.03
N LEU A 17 17.29 -24.06 20.27
CA LEU A 17 16.22 -23.13 20.59
C LEU A 17 16.43 -21.89 19.72
N ALA A 18 15.69 -21.80 18.61
CA ALA A 18 15.59 -20.59 17.82
C ALA A 18 15.03 -19.51 18.76
N ALA A 19 15.87 -18.54 19.11
CA ALA A 19 15.39 -17.32 19.72
C ALA A 19 14.36 -16.68 18.78
N PRO A 20 13.24 -16.15 19.28
CA PRO A 20 12.25 -15.51 18.42
C PRO A 20 12.94 -14.39 17.64
N GLY A 21 12.89 -14.51 16.31
CA GLY A 21 13.46 -13.56 15.38
C GLY A 21 12.96 -12.15 15.65
N THR A 22 13.84 -11.17 15.47
CA THR A 22 13.55 -9.75 15.52
C THR A 22 12.47 -9.39 14.49
N ARG A 23 11.34 -8.84 14.97
CA ARG A 23 10.14 -8.55 14.17
C ARG A 23 10.20 -7.13 13.59
N GLY A 24 10.24 -6.99 12.26
CA GLY A 24 10.39 -5.71 11.53
C GLY A 24 9.05 -5.03 11.23
N ALA A 25 9.00 -3.69 11.18
CA ALA A 25 7.78 -2.88 11.02
C ALA A 25 8.14 -1.40 10.80
N GLN A 26 7.31 -0.55 10.18
CA GLN A 26 7.74 0.85 9.91
C GLN A 26 7.79 1.73 11.18
N VAL A 27 8.93 2.39 11.41
CA VAL A 27 9.19 3.21 12.61
C VAL A 27 9.70 4.58 12.19
N VAL A 28 9.18 5.62 12.84
CA VAL A 28 9.55 7.02 12.61
C VAL A 28 10.56 7.50 13.65
N SER A 29 11.58 8.24 13.20
CA SER A 29 12.43 9.07 14.06
C SER A 29 12.09 10.55 13.82
N GLY A 30 11.25 11.16 14.64
CA GLY A 30 10.84 12.56 14.46
C GLY A 30 10.22 13.20 15.70
N THR A 31 10.29 14.53 15.78
CA THR A 31 9.63 15.32 16.84
C THR A 31 8.12 15.34 16.60
N PRO A 32 7.28 15.07 17.62
CA PRO A 32 5.83 15.13 17.49
C PRO A 32 5.35 16.53 17.09
N ASP A 33 4.43 16.60 16.14
CA ASP A 33 3.77 17.85 15.76
C ASP A 33 2.58 18.12 16.71
N THR A 34 2.74 19.13 17.57
CA THR A 34 1.82 19.46 18.67
C THR A 34 0.85 20.61 18.37
N VAL A 35 0.76 21.10 17.12
CA VAL A 35 -0.10 22.25 16.82
C VAL A 35 -1.59 21.87 16.89
N THR A 36 -2.28 22.40 17.91
CA THR A 36 -3.74 22.47 18.01
C THR A 36 -4.21 23.85 17.59
N LEU A 37 -4.90 23.94 16.44
CA LEU A 37 -5.66 25.13 16.08
C LEU A 37 -6.95 25.16 16.92
N ALA A 38 -7.15 26.21 17.71
CA ALA A 38 -8.42 26.47 18.37
C ALA A 38 -9.42 26.97 17.30
N ALA A 39 -10.48 26.20 17.06
CA ALA A 39 -11.49 26.56 16.06
C ALA A 39 -12.43 27.64 16.60
N ASP A 40 -12.66 28.69 15.80
CA ASP A 40 -13.74 29.64 16.02
C ASP A 40 -15.11 28.93 15.96
N SER A 41 -16.08 29.38 16.74
CA SER A 41 -17.41 28.72 16.85
C SER A 41 -18.21 28.66 15.53
N SER A 42 -17.87 29.54 14.58
CA SER A 42 -18.40 29.56 13.21
C SER A 42 -17.64 28.64 12.23
N ASP A 43 -16.42 28.22 12.55
CA ASP A 43 -15.56 27.41 11.67
C ASP A 43 -15.99 25.94 11.68
N VAL A 44 -16.78 25.57 10.68
CA VAL A 44 -17.25 24.19 10.50
C VAL A 44 -16.09 23.26 10.14
N LEU A 45 -15.22 23.69 9.23
CA LEU A 45 -14.11 22.89 8.73
C LEU A 45 -13.05 22.69 9.82
N GLY A 46 -12.70 23.75 10.57
CA GLY A 46 -11.76 23.65 11.70
C GLY A 46 -12.26 22.73 12.81
N ARG A 47 -13.57 22.69 13.08
CA ARG A 47 -14.16 21.72 14.02
C ARG A 47 -14.03 20.28 13.53
N ALA A 48 -14.26 20.04 12.25
CA ALA A 48 -14.09 18.72 11.63
C ALA A 48 -12.61 18.28 11.68
N ARG A 49 -11.68 19.16 11.31
CA ARG A 49 -10.23 18.91 11.44
C ARG A 49 -9.79 18.66 12.88
N SER A 50 -10.36 19.39 13.84
CA SER A 50 -10.12 19.19 15.27
C SER A 50 -10.67 17.85 15.76
N ALA A 51 -11.84 17.41 15.26
CA ALA A 51 -12.40 16.11 15.55
C ALA A 51 -11.53 14.98 15.00
N GLN A 52 -11.07 15.11 13.75
CA GLN A 52 -10.13 14.19 13.11
C GLN A 52 -8.82 14.06 13.90
N SER A 53 -8.21 15.19 14.26
CA SER A 53 -7.01 15.20 15.12
C SER A 53 -7.24 14.56 16.49
N ARG A 54 -8.40 14.77 17.11
CA ARG A 54 -8.76 14.16 18.40
C ARG A 54 -8.95 12.65 18.27
N TYR A 55 -9.57 12.18 17.19
CA TYR A 55 -9.72 10.76 16.90
C TYR A 55 -8.32 10.09 16.77
N GLU A 56 -7.45 10.63 15.92
CA GLU A 56 -6.10 10.10 15.68
C GLU A 56 -5.26 10.01 16.95
N ARG A 57 -5.31 11.03 17.81
CA ARG A 57 -4.60 10.99 19.11
C ARG A 57 -5.21 10.01 20.09
N ARG A 58 -6.54 9.88 20.12
CA ARG A 58 -7.22 9.03 21.12
C ARG A 58 -7.06 7.55 20.79
N ARG A 59 -7.13 7.16 19.50
CA ARG A 59 -7.05 5.75 19.09
C ARG A 59 -5.72 5.09 19.50
N ILE A 60 -4.64 5.85 19.54
CA ILE A 60 -3.29 5.34 19.88
C ILE A 60 -3.25 4.65 21.26
N ARG A 61 -4.03 5.12 22.22
CA ARG A 61 -4.11 4.54 23.56
C ARG A 61 -4.77 3.16 23.60
N HIS A 62 -5.52 2.84 22.54
CA HIS A 62 -6.21 1.57 22.35
C HIS A 62 -5.47 0.68 21.34
N LEU A 63 -4.29 1.07 20.84
CA LEU A 63 -3.52 0.21 19.96
C LEU A 63 -2.85 -0.92 20.75
N PRO A 64 -2.75 -2.13 20.15
CA PRO A 64 -2.01 -3.24 20.73
C PRO A 64 -0.57 -2.86 21.07
N LEU A 65 -0.11 -3.32 22.23
CA LEU A 65 1.27 -3.14 22.69
C LEU A 65 2.17 -4.20 22.07
N THR A 66 3.30 -3.78 21.54
CA THR A 66 4.35 -4.68 21.08
C THR A 66 5.70 -4.32 21.70
N THR A 67 6.48 -5.33 22.07
CA THR A 67 7.89 -5.15 22.42
C THR A 67 8.73 -5.39 21.19
N VAL A 68 9.28 -4.34 20.61
CA VAL A 68 10.22 -4.43 19.50
C VAL A 68 11.60 -4.01 19.95
N SER A 69 12.62 -4.73 19.47
CA SER A 69 14.01 -4.32 19.59
C SER A 69 14.40 -3.62 18.30
N PHE A 70 14.61 -2.30 18.34
CA PHE A 70 15.09 -1.53 17.19
C PHE A 70 16.59 -1.71 16.91
N ALA A 71 17.23 -2.74 17.49
CA ALA A 71 18.64 -3.05 17.32
C ALA A 71 18.95 -3.78 15.99
N GLY A 72 17.94 -4.07 15.16
CA GLY A 72 18.09 -4.69 13.85
C GLY A 72 18.51 -3.69 12.76
N ALA A 73 19.08 -4.19 11.66
CA ALA A 73 19.41 -3.38 10.49
C ALA A 73 18.12 -2.91 9.79
N CYS A 74 18.17 -1.69 9.26
CA CYS A 74 17.12 -1.11 8.43
C CYS A 74 17.26 -1.62 6.99
N ASP A 75 16.22 -2.21 6.39
CA ASP A 75 16.29 -2.66 4.99
C ASP A 75 16.38 -1.48 4.02
N GLU A 76 15.51 -0.47 4.24
CA GLU A 76 15.52 0.76 3.46
C GLU A 76 15.15 1.96 4.32
N ARG A 77 15.96 3.03 4.23
CA ARG A 77 15.65 4.32 4.86
C ARG A 77 14.98 5.25 3.86
N ILE A 78 13.74 5.65 4.17
CA ILE A 78 12.92 6.54 3.35
C ILE A 78 12.61 7.78 4.20
N GLY A 79 13.39 8.86 3.98
CA GLY A 79 13.34 10.06 4.82
C GLY A 79 13.47 9.75 6.31
N ARG A 80 12.42 10.04 7.09
CA ARG A 80 12.37 9.84 8.54
C ARG A 80 12.03 8.41 8.98
N PHE A 81 11.75 7.53 8.02
CA PHE A 81 11.28 6.17 8.30
C PHE A 81 12.35 5.14 8.00
N CYS A 82 12.44 4.17 8.90
CA CYS A 82 13.03 2.88 8.56
C CYS A 82 11.91 1.93 8.10
N SER A 83 12.10 1.33 6.92
CA SER A 83 11.19 0.35 6.34
C SER A 83 11.86 -1.02 6.29
N TRP A 84 11.06 -2.04 6.53
CA TRP A 84 11.41 -3.44 6.38
C TRP A 84 10.55 -4.07 5.29
N TYR A 85 11.10 -5.00 4.52
CA TYR A 85 10.35 -5.68 3.46
C TYR A 85 9.52 -6.84 4.00
N ASP A 86 10.05 -7.52 5.02
CA ASP A 86 9.40 -8.62 5.73
C ASP A 86 8.76 -8.12 7.03
N GLU A 87 7.48 -8.42 7.21
CA GLU A 87 6.72 -8.13 8.44
C GLU A 87 6.75 -9.31 9.44
N GLY A 88 7.31 -10.45 9.02
CA GLY A 88 7.39 -11.71 9.77
C GLY A 88 6.04 -12.41 9.93
N ASP A 89 5.96 -13.31 10.91
CA ASP A 89 4.73 -14.00 11.30
C ASP A 89 3.78 -13.05 12.08
N TRP A 90 3.28 -12.03 11.39
CA TRP A 90 2.36 -11.04 11.95
C TRP A 90 1.14 -10.90 11.05
N TYR A 91 -0.04 -10.88 11.65
CA TYR A 91 -1.32 -10.65 10.98
C TYR A 91 -2.14 -9.61 11.76
N PRO A 92 -2.99 -8.83 11.08
CA PRO A 92 -3.83 -7.83 11.73
C PRO A 92 -4.80 -8.48 12.72
N GLU A 93 -4.82 -7.98 13.95
CA GLU A 93 -5.84 -8.32 14.93
C GLU A 93 -7.11 -7.49 14.66
N PRO A 94 -8.31 -7.98 15.04
CA PRO A 94 -9.52 -7.18 14.99
C PRO A 94 -9.37 -5.85 15.73
N GLU A 95 -10.03 -4.81 15.22
CA GLU A 95 -9.97 -3.49 15.84
C GLU A 95 -10.65 -3.49 17.22
N GLU A 96 -10.02 -2.82 18.19
CA GLU A 96 -10.58 -2.67 19.53
C GLU A 96 -11.90 -1.87 19.50
N PRO A 97 -12.95 -2.30 20.23
CA PRO A 97 -14.28 -1.68 20.19
C PRO A 97 -14.28 -0.18 20.49
N GLU A 98 -13.39 0.30 21.36
CA GLU A 98 -13.28 1.73 21.66
C GLU A 98 -12.84 2.54 20.44
N ILE A 99 -12.02 1.98 19.55
CA ILE A 99 -11.60 2.67 18.32
C ILE A 99 -12.79 2.75 17.35
N GLU A 100 -13.59 1.70 17.25
CA GLU A 100 -14.84 1.70 16.45
C GLU A 100 -15.81 2.79 16.94
N VAL A 101 -16.00 2.92 18.26
CA VAL A 101 -16.84 3.97 18.88
C VAL A 101 -16.28 5.35 18.56
N LEU A 102 -14.96 5.55 18.72
CA LEU A 102 -14.30 6.82 18.42
C LEU A 102 -14.45 7.22 16.95
N ARG A 103 -14.36 6.26 16.02
CA ARG A 103 -14.52 6.51 14.58
C ARG A 103 -15.96 6.80 14.22
N SER A 104 -16.92 6.09 14.81
CA SER A 104 -18.35 6.36 14.58
C SER A 104 -18.72 7.78 15.04
N ALA A 105 -18.15 8.22 16.17
CA ALA A 105 -18.29 9.60 16.62
C ALA A 105 -17.63 10.61 15.68
N LEU A 106 -16.46 10.29 15.09
CA LEU A 106 -15.83 11.13 14.08
C LEU A 106 -16.68 11.23 12.82
N LEU A 107 -17.16 10.12 12.28
CA LEU A 107 -17.97 10.07 11.06
C LEU A 107 -19.24 10.91 11.21
N THR A 108 -19.91 10.84 12.36
CA THR A 108 -21.06 11.71 12.68
C THR A 108 -20.72 13.20 12.55
N VAL A 109 -19.54 13.62 13.04
CA VAL A 109 -19.10 15.01 12.93
C VAL A 109 -18.79 15.38 11.48
N LEU A 110 -18.13 14.50 10.73
CA LEU A 110 -17.79 14.74 9.32
C LEU A 110 -19.05 14.81 8.44
N ASP A 111 -20.03 13.94 8.67
CA ASP A 111 -21.33 13.97 7.98
C ASP A 111 -22.07 15.29 8.21
N SER A 112 -22.15 15.72 9.47
CA SER A 112 -22.76 17.00 9.85
C SER A 112 -22.04 18.19 9.20
N ALA A 113 -20.71 18.14 9.13
CA ALA A 113 -19.90 19.17 8.49
C ALA A 113 -20.11 19.20 6.96
N GLN A 114 -20.14 18.03 6.29
CA GLN A 114 -20.37 17.95 4.85
C GLN A 114 -21.74 18.51 4.47
N GLY A 115 -22.78 18.28 5.27
CA GLY A 115 -24.11 18.84 5.04
C GLY A 115 -24.13 20.38 5.02
N ARG A 116 -23.18 21.02 5.71
CA ARG A 116 -23.02 22.49 5.73
C ARG A 116 -22.02 23.00 4.70
N LEU A 117 -21.08 22.16 4.28
CA LEU A 117 -20.02 22.45 3.31
C LEU A 117 -20.03 21.39 2.20
N PRO A 118 -21.07 21.32 1.36
CA PRO A 118 -21.26 20.20 0.43
C PRO A 118 -20.17 20.08 -0.64
N GLY A 119 -19.49 21.19 -0.97
CA GLY A 119 -18.38 21.21 -1.93
C GLY A 119 -16.98 21.04 -1.33
N ASP A 120 -16.86 20.77 -0.03
CA ASP A 120 -15.55 20.53 0.59
C ASP A 120 -15.06 19.11 0.30
N GLY A 121 -14.01 19.01 -0.54
CA GLY A 121 -13.43 17.73 -0.94
C GLY A 121 -12.60 17.05 0.14
N TRP A 122 -12.10 17.79 1.14
CA TRP A 122 -11.37 17.22 2.27
C TRP A 122 -12.33 16.42 3.15
N LEU A 123 -13.48 16.99 3.52
CA LEU A 123 -14.52 16.32 4.29
C LEU A 123 -14.98 15.03 3.61
N LEU A 124 -15.24 15.08 2.30
CA LEU A 124 -15.66 13.92 1.54
C LEU A 124 -14.58 12.83 1.57
N GLY A 125 -13.33 13.20 1.30
CA GLY A 125 -12.20 12.30 1.38
C GLY A 125 -12.11 11.63 2.76
N GLN A 126 -12.11 12.41 3.85
CA GLN A 126 -12.04 11.84 5.20
C GLN A 126 -13.18 10.85 5.48
N ARG A 127 -14.41 11.15 5.05
CA ARG A 127 -15.55 10.22 5.20
C ARG A 127 -15.28 8.90 4.47
N VAL A 128 -14.90 8.96 3.19
CA VAL A 128 -14.54 7.76 2.41
C VAL A 128 -13.44 6.98 3.12
N TRP A 129 -12.33 7.62 3.50
CA TRP A 129 -11.21 6.95 4.15
C TRP A 129 -11.58 6.27 5.46
N TYR A 130 -12.32 6.92 6.36
CA TYR A 130 -12.66 6.29 7.63
C TYR A 130 -13.71 5.18 7.49
N HIS A 131 -14.49 5.14 6.41
CA HIS A 131 -15.25 3.93 6.06
C HIS A 131 -14.32 2.83 5.50
N SER A 132 -13.45 3.17 4.56
CA SER A 132 -12.45 2.26 3.96
C SER A 132 -11.52 1.61 4.99
N GLU A 133 -10.97 2.39 5.92
CA GLU A 133 -10.06 1.92 6.98
C GLU A 133 -10.76 0.93 7.93
N ALA A 134 -12.09 1.03 8.07
CA ALA A 134 -12.89 0.10 8.85
C ALA A 134 -13.34 -1.14 8.04
N GLY A 135 -12.87 -1.32 6.80
CA GLY A 135 -13.29 -2.39 5.89
C GLY A 135 -14.73 -2.24 5.37
N ARG A 136 -15.40 -1.12 5.63
CA ARG A 136 -16.77 -0.80 5.23
C ARG A 136 -16.81 -0.20 3.82
N TRP A 137 -16.43 -1.00 2.85
CA TRP A 137 -16.21 -0.54 1.47
C TRP A 137 -17.50 -0.18 0.73
N ASP A 138 -18.62 -0.84 1.02
CA ASP A 138 -19.93 -0.47 0.48
C ASP A 138 -20.37 0.92 0.95
N GLU A 139 -20.19 1.22 2.24
CA GLU A 139 -20.47 2.55 2.79
C GLU A 139 -19.50 3.60 2.24
N ALA A 140 -18.22 3.24 2.06
CA ALA A 140 -17.24 4.13 1.42
C ALA A 140 -17.67 4.48 -0.01
N LEU A 141 -18.15 3.49 -0.78
CA LEU A 141 -18.66 3.69 -2.14
C LEU A 141 -19.92 4.56 -2.13
N ALA A 142 -20.87 4.29 -1.24
CA ALA A 142 -22.10 5.07 -1.11
C ALA A 142 -21.80 6.55 -0.77
N VAL A 143 -20.80 6.80 0.06
CA VAL A 143 -20.31 8.16 0.36
C VAL A 143 -19.66 8.80 -0.86
N ALA A 144 -18.78 8.09 -1.57
CA ALA A 144 -18.12 8.60 -2.77
C ALA A 144 -19.13 8.96 -3.88
N GLN A 145 -20.21 8.20 -4.03
CA GLN A 145 -21.26 8.44 -5.03
C GLN A 145 -22.18 9.63 -4.70
N GLN A 146 -22.18 10.12 -3.45
CA GLN A 146 -22.88 11.36 -3.06
C GLN A 146 -22.11 12.63 -3.47
N CYS A 147 -20.96 12.47 -4.13
CA CYS A 147 -20.11 13.55 -4.59
C CYS A 147 -20.74 14.33 -5.76
N ARG A 148 -21.42 15.44 -5.44
CA ARG A 148 -22.05 16.32 -6.45
C ARG A 148 -21.47 17.73 -6.51
N ALA A 149 -21.09 18.29 -5.36
CA ALA A 149 -20.63 19.69 -5.26
C ALA A 149 -19.10 19.82 -5.11
N VAL A 150 -18.39 18.70 -5.05
CA VAL A 150 -16.92 18.61 -4.98
C VAL A 150 -16.36 18.44 -6.39
N ASP A 151 -15.08 18.75 -6.57
CA ASP A 151 -14.36 18.60 -7.85
C ASP A 151 -14.57 17.20 -8.48
N PRO A 152 -15.02 17.12 -9.74
CA PRO A 152 -15.38 15.85 -10.39
C PRO A 152 -14.25 14.81 -10.46
N TRP A 153 -13.00 15.24 -10.65
CA TRP A 153 -11.86 14.33 -10.67
C TRP A 153 -11.67 13.64 -9.31
N TRP A 154 -11.88 14.40 -8.22
CA TRP A 154 -11.73 13.88 -6.87
C TRP A 154 -12.88 12.94 -6.50
N CYS A 155 -14.10 13.24 -6.95
CA CYS A 155 -15.23 12.31 -6.86
C CYS A 155 -14.88 10.94 -7.49
N ALA A 156 -14.39 10.96 -8.72
CA ALA A 156 -14.06 9.76 -9.47
C ALA A 156 -12.89 8.98 -8.85
N ALA A 157 -11.88 9.67 -8.29
CA ALA A 157 -10.78 9.03 -7.57
C ALA A 157 -11.26 8.29 -6.31
N LEU A 158 -12.13 8.93 -5.52
CA LEU A 158 -12.70 8.33 -4.31
C LEU A 158 -13.64 7.14 -4.62
N GLU A 159 -14.40 7.24 -5.71
CA GLU A 159 -15.20 6.13 -6.23
C GLU A 159 -14.31 4.94 -6.62
N GLY A 160 -13.23 5.20 -7.37
CA GLY A 160 -12.25 4.19 -7.76
C GLY A 160 -11.57 3.51 -6.56
N LEU A 161 -11.23 4.27 -5.51
CA LEU A 161 -10.68 3.73 -4.27
C LEU A 161 -11.66 2.75 -3.59
N ALA A 162 -12.93 3.13 -3.49
CA ALA A 162 -13.94 2.26 -2.87
C ALA A 162 -14.21 1.01 -3.71
N LEU A 163 -14.30 1.15 -5.04
CA LEU A 163 -14.46 0.02 -5.97
C LEU A 163 -13.26 -0.93 -5.93
N HIS A 164 -12.04 -0.42 -5.82
CA HIS A 164 -10.84 -1.25 -5.64
C HIS A 164 -10.93 -2.06 -4.34
N GLY A 165 -11.34 -1.45 -3.22
CA GLY A 165 -11.53 -2.16 -1.96
C GLY A 165 -12.63 -3.23 -2.00
N LEU A 166 -13.66 -3.03 -2.83
CA LEU A 166 -14.69 -4.04 -3.15
C LEU A 166 -14.21 -5.11 -4.15
N GLN A 167 -12.96 -5.06 -4.60
CA GLN A 167 -12.38 -5.94 -5.63
C GLN A 167 -13.10 -5.86 -6.98
N ARG A 168 -13.76 -4.73 -7.27
CA ARG A 168 -14.45 -4.44 -8.54
C ARG A 168 -13.48 -3.74 -9.49
N TYR A 169 -12.39 -4.43 -9.85
CA TYR A 169 -11.22 -3.81 -10.49
C TYR A 169 -11.50 -3.17 -11.84
N VAL A 170 -12.35 -3.76 -12.68
CA VAL A 170 -12.75 -3.16 -13.98
C VAL A 170 -13.45 -1.81 -13.76
N GLU A 171 -14.43 -1.77 -12.85
CA GLU A 171 -15.16 -0.53 -12.55
C GLU A 171 -14.28 0.50 -11.84
N ALA A 172 -13.36 0.05 -10.99
CA ALA A 172 -12.37 0.90 -10.35
C ALA A 172 -11.45 1.55 -11.38
N GLU A 173 -10.97 0.79 -12.37
CA GLU A 173 -10.18 1.32 -13.47
C GLU A 173 -10.95 2.38 -14.25
N ASP A 174 -12.21 2.12 -14.62
CA ASP A 174 -13.06 3.10 -15.31
C ASP A 174 -13.21 4.39 -14.49
N ALA A 175 -13.39 4.28 -13.17
CA ALA A 175 -13.48 5.43 -12.27
C ALA A 175 -12.17 6.21 -12.21
N PHE A 176 -11.02 5.54 -12.11
CA PHE A 176 -9.72 6.19 -12.13
C PHE A 176 -9.39 6.82 -13.49
N GLN A 177 -9.78 6.21 -14.60
CA GLN A 177 -9.65 6.80 -15.92
C GLN A 177 -10.47 8.10 -16.03
N ARG A 178 -11.72 8.11 -15.54
CA ARG A 178 -12.52 9.35 -15.44
C ARG A 178 -11.83 10.40 -14.56
N SER A 179 -11.23 9.99 -13.44
CA SER A 179 -10.47 10.89 -12.57
C SER A 179 -9.32 11.56 -13.33
N LEU A 180 -8.46 10.77 -13.98
CA LEU A 180 -7.31 11.28 -14.74
C LEU A 180 -7.72 12.23 -15.88
N LEU A 181 -8.85 11.96 -16.55
CA LEU A 181 -9.37 12.83 -17.63
C LEU A 181 -9.86 14.19 -17.13
N LEU A 182 -10.35 14.26 -15.89
CA LEU A 182 -10.93 15.46 -15.28
C LEU A 182 -9.92 16.23 -14.41
N MET A 183 -8.76 15.63 -14.15
CA MET A 183 -7.70 16.16 -13.31
C MET A 183 -6.86 17.19 -14.10
N ASP A 184 -6.20 18.09 -13.37
CA ASP A 184 -5.15 18.93 -13.96
C ASP A 184 -4.09 18.06 -14.69
N PRO A 185 -3.66 18.43 -15.91
CA PRO A 185 -2.78 17.58 -16.73
C PRO A 185 -1.43 17.24 -16.08
N GLU A 186 -0.83 18.14 -15.30
CA GLU A 186 0.46 17.90 -14.64
C GLU A 186 0.28 16.84 -13.55
N ARG A 187 -0.77 17.00 -12.72
CA ARG A 187 -1.12 16.01 -11.70
C ARG A 187 -1.54 14.67 -12.31
N ALA A 188 -2.32 14.69 -13.39
CA ALA A 188 -2.75 13.49 -14.09
C ALA A 188 -1.53 12.71 -14.62
N GLN A 189 -0.52 13.41 -15.12
CA GLN A 189 0.73 12.79 -15.57
C GLN A 189 1.50 12.19 -14.40
N GLU A 190 1.62 12.89 -13.26
CA GLU A 190 2.26 12.35 -12.05
C GLU A 190 1.57 11.06 -11.57
N TRP A 191 0.24 11.04 -11.56
CA TRP A 191 -0.54 9.88 -11.17
C TRP A 191 -0.46 8.75 -12.19
N ARG A 192 -0.28 9.04 -13.48
CA ARG A 192 -0.33 8.04 -14.54
C ARG A 192 0.98 7.30 -14.73
N ILE A 193 2.12 7.89 -14.36
CA ILE A 193 3.45 7.33 -14.58
C ILE A 193 4.05 6.84 -13.25
N PRO A 194 4.17 5.51 -13.02
CA PRO A 194 4.55 4.93 -11.72
C PRO A 194 6.07 4.96 -11.45
N VAL A 195 6.72 6.12 -11.60
CA VAL A 195 8.18 6.28 -11.44
C VAL A 195 8.70 5.89 -10.04
N ARG A 196 7.82 5.90 -9.02
CA ARG A 196 8.17 5.62 -7.63
C ARG A 196 8.23 4.11 -7.33
N GLU A 197 7.49 3.31 -8.10
CA GLU A 197 7.26 1.89 -7.80
C GLU A 197 8.18 0.95 -8.58
N VAL A 198 8.81 1.45 -9.64
CA VAL A 198 9.67 0.67 -10.53
C VAL A 198 11.14 0.76 -10.13
N ASP A 199 11.96 -0.19 -10.63
CA ASP A 199 13.41 -0.15 -10.46
C ASP A 199 14.09 0.99 -11.22
N GLY A 200 15.39 1.19 -10.98
CA GLY A 200 16.15 2.27 -11.59
C GLY A 200 16.24 2.17 -13.12
N ASP A 201 16.12 0.98 -13.68
CA ASP A 201 16.25 0.74 -15.12
C ASP A 201 14.93 1.05 -15.82
N ALA A 202 13.82 0.56 -15.27
CA ALA A 202 12.47 0.91 -15.71
C ALA A 202 12.20 2.42 -15.52
N ARG A 203 12.64 3.00 -14.41
CA ARG A 203 12.51 4.44 -14.17
C ARG A 203 13.18 5.27 -15.26
N ARG A 204 14.38 4.91 -15.72
CA ARG A 204 15.06 5.61 -16.83
C ARG A 204 14.26 5.58 -18.14
N ILE A 205 13.42 4.57 -18.35
CA ILE A 205 12.50 4.49 -19.49
C ILE A 205 11.31 5.42 -19.25
N LEU A 206 10.70 5.36 -18.07
CA LEU A 206 9.53 6.16 -17.71
C LEU A 206 9.83 7.67 -17.66
N ASP A 207 11.00 8.08 -17.18
CA ASP A 207 11.42 9.49 -17.07
C ASP A 207 11.50 10.19 -18.45
N ARG A 208 11.53 9.44 -19.56
CA ARG A 208 11.55 9.97 -20.94
C ARG A 208 10.17 10.01 -21.59
N LEU A 209 9.17 9.39 -20.97
CA LEU A 209 7.81 9.34 -21.52
C LEU A 209 7.12 10.71 -21.56
N PRO A 210 7.31 11.65 -20.62
CA PRO A 210 6.66 12.96 -20.67
C PRO A 210 6.94 13.75 -21.96
N ASP A 211 8.11 13.55 -22.58
CA ASP A 211 8.51 14.20 -23.84
C ASP A 211 8.06 13.42 -25.10
N ALA A 212 7.40 12.26 -24.93
CA ALA A 212 6.97 11.39 -26.02
C ALA A 212 5.55 11.69 -26.49
N SER A 213 5.17 11.15 -27.65
CA SER A 213 3.77 11.19 -28.12
C SER A 213 2.83 10.42 -27.18
N ASN A 214 1.57 10.86 -27.07
CA ASN A 214 0.56 10.18 -26.25
C ASN A 214 0.45 8.68 -26.58
N ASP A 215 0.44 8.30 -27.86
CA ASP A 215 0.40 6.90 -28.28
C ASP A 215 1.59 6.08 -27.76
N SER A 216 2.77 6.69 -27.68
CA SER A 216 3.96 6.05 -27.12
C SER A 216 3.86 5.87 -25.60
N ILE A 217 3.30 6.87 -24.90
CA ILE A 217 3.03 6.80 -23.46
C ILE A 217 2.03 5.68 -23.19
N ASP A 218 0.92 5.66 -23.93
CA ASP A 218 -0.13 4.64 -23.80
C ASP A 218 0.39 3.24 -24.07
N SER A 219 1.17 3.05 -25.13
CA SER A 219 1.78 1.75 -25.44
C SER A 219 2.75 1.28 -24.35
N ALA A 220 3.57 2.20 -23.82
CA ALA A 220 4.52 1.87 -22.75
C ALA A 220 3.80 1.50 -21.45
N LEU A 221 2.79 2.28 -21.04
CA LEU A 221 2.02 2.02 -19.83
C LEU A 221 1.15 0.76 -19.97
N ALA A 222 0.53 0.52 -21.12
CA ALA A 222 -0.23 -0.71 -21.37
C ALA A 222 0.66 -1.95 -21.20
N ARG A 223 1.89 -1.90 -21.72
CA ARG A 223 2.88 -2.98 -21.54
C ARG A 223 3.30 -3.13 -20.08
N LEU A 224 3.58 -2.03 -19.40
CA LEU A 224 3.97 -2.05 -17.99
C LEU A 224 2.88 -2.72 -17.15
N TRP A 225 1.63 -2.28 -17.30
CA TRP A 225 0.52 -2.80 -16.51
C TRP A 225 0.20 -4.25 -16.85
N MET A 226 0.25 -4.63 -18.13
CA MET A 226 0.13 -6.04 -18.53
C MET A 226 1.18 -6.92 -17.84
N LEU A 227 2.44 -6.51 -17.80
CA LEU A 227 3.49 -7.26 -17.09
C LEU A 227 3.37 -7.20 -15.56
N SER A 228 2.59 -6.27 -15.04
CA SER A 228 2.39 -6.06 -13.61
C SER A 228 1.12 -6.74 -13.09
N ASP A 229 0.35 -7.39 -13.96
CA ASP A 229 -0.89 -8.08 -13.63
C ASP A 229 -0.61 -9.29 -12.71
N PRO A 230 -1.07 -9.29 -11.45
CA PRO A 230 -0.83 -10.34 -10.49
C PRO A 230 -1.46 -11.68 -10.91
N LEU A 231 -0.62 -12.49 -11.56
CA LEU A 231 -0.92 -13.85 -11.99
C LEU A 231 -2.11 -13.97 -12.95
N TYR A 232 -2.66 -12.86 -13.46
CA TYR A 232 -3.83 -12.81 -14.35
C TYR A 232 -5.05 -13.56 -13.79
N LEU A 233 -5.23 -13.53 -12.45
CA LEU A 233 -6.23 -14.33 -11.75
C LEU A 233 -7.64 -13.72 -11.73
N VAL A 234 -7.75 -12.42 -11.99
CA VAL A 234 -9.02 -11.67 -11.93
C VAL A 234 -9.21 -10.82 -13.18
N ASP A 235 -10.45 -10.41 -13.45
CA ASP A 235 -10.75 -9.49 -14.53
C ASP A 235 -10.28 -8.07 -14.19
N GLY A 236 -9.64 -7.40 -15.17
CA GLY A 236 -8.97 -6.12 -14.97
C GLY A 236 -7.60 -6.28 -14.36
N ASN A 237 -6.97 -5.17 -13.99
CA ASN A 237 -5.62 -5.17 -13.41
C ASN A 237 -5.65 -4.54 -12.01
N ASP A 238 -5.74 -5.39 -10.99
CA ASP A 238 -5.81 -4.97 -9.59
C ASP A 238 -4.54 -4.21 -9.16
N ARG A 239 -3.36 -4.57 -9.67
CA ARG A 239 -2.10 -3.85 -9.41
C ARG A 239 -2.10 -2.40 -9.95
N LYS A 240 -2.73 -2.18 -11.11
CA LYS A 240 -2.94 -0.85 -11.70
C LYS A 240 -3.96 -0.04 -10.92
N THR A 241 -5.08 -0.65 -10.52
CA THR A 241 -6.07 0.07 -9.70
C THR A 241 -5.55 0.36 -8.29
N GLU A 242 -4.73 -0.53 -7.73
CA GLU A 242 -3.99 -0.30 -6.48
C GLU A 242 -3.06 0.91 -6.58
N HIS A 243 -2.36 1.09 -7.71
CA HIS A 243 -1.52 2.26 -7.93
C HIS A 243 -2.30 3.58 -7.77
N TYR A 244 -3.47 3.66 -8.43
CA TYR A 244 -4.33 4.85 -8.33
C TYR A 244 -5.02 4.97 -6.96
N ALA A 245 -5.36 3.85 -6.33
CA ALA A 245 -5.87 3.83 -4.95
C ALA A 245 -4.84 4.41 -3.99
N ARG A 246 -3.55 4.05 -4.11
CA ARG A 246 -2.47 4.58 -3.28
C ARG A 246 -2.23 6.07 -3.49
N TRP A 247 -2.29 6.55 -4.73
CA TRP A 247 -2.25 7.99 -5.00
C TRP A 247 -3.43 8.73 -4.35
N THR A 248 -4.63 8.16 -4.47
CA THR A 248 -5.84 8.70 -3.81
C THR A 248 -5.66 8.77 -2.30
N VAL A 249 -5.15 7.70 -1.67
CA VAL A 249 -4.88 7.68 -0.23
C VAL A 249 -3.78 8.66 0.16
N SER A 250 -2.73 8.80 -0.65
CA SER A 250 -1.65 9.78 -0.43
C SER A 250 -2.20 11.21 -0.41
N THR A 251 -2.98 11.61 -1.43
CA THR A 251 -3.62 12.93 -1.51
C THR A 251 -4.58 13.17 -0.37
N LEU A 252 -5.35 12.15 0.02
CA LEU A 252 -6.30 12.23 1.13
C LEU A 252 -5.62 12.48 2.48
N LYS A 253 -4.46 11.85 2.69
CA LYS A 253 -3.72 11.92 3.96
C LYS A 253 -2.78 13.12 4.05
N GLU A 254 -2.40 13.73 2.94
CA GLU A 254 -1.46 14.86 2.90
C GLU A 254 -1.81 15.99 3.88
N THR A 255 -3.10 16.33 3.96
CA THR A 255 -3.60 17.40 4.83
C THR A 255 -4.37 16.89 6.06
N ALA A 256 -4.29 15.59 6.36
CA ALA A 256 -4.94 14.95 7.49
C ALA A 256 -3.95 14.69 8.63
N ARG A 257 -4.42 14.58 9.88
CA ARG A 257 -3.59 13.99 10.94
C ARG A 257 -3.40 12.50 10.68
N ASN A 258 -2.20 12.02 10.97
CA ASN A 258 -1.81 10.62 10.84
C ASN A 258 -1.30 10.06 12.18
N PRO A 259 -1.33 8.73 12.38
CA PRO A 259 -0.89 8.11 13.63
C PRO A 259 0.60 8.27 13.96
N PHE A 260 1.46 8.50 12.96
CA PHE A 260 2.88 8.70 13.19
C PHE A 260 3.21 10.01 13.91
N HIS A 261 2.23 10.91 14.08
CA HIS A 261 2.40 12.21 14.76
C HIS A 261 3.48 13.11 14.16
N VAL A 262 3.88 12.86 12.93
CA VAL A 262 4.78 13.71 12.16
C VAL A 262 4.02 14.34 11.00
N ARG A 263 4.48 15.52 10.56
CA ARG A 263 3.92 16.18 9.38
C ARG A 263 4.05 15.26 8.16
N TRP A 264 3.02 15.19 7.33
CA TRP A 264 3.09 14.50 6.05
C TRP A 264 4.20 15.10 5.18
N GLY A 265 4.93 14.24 4.47
CA GLY A 265 6.04 14.62 3.62
C GLY A 265 6.30 13.58 2.55
N SER A 266 7.29 13.85 1.71
CA SER A 266 7.67 12.98 0.59
C SER A 266 8.09 11.58 1.01
N ASP A 267 8.44 11.37 2.28
CA ASP A 267 8.73 10.06 2.83
C ASP A 267 7.46 9.23 3.04
N ILE A 268 6.42 9.78 3.67
CA ILE A 268 5.15 9.06 3.85
C ILE A 268 4.46 8.84 2.51
N GLU A 269 4.46 9.83 1.62
CA GLU A 269 3.97 9.66 0.25
C GLU A 269 4.66 8.49 -0.46
N GLN A 270 6.00 8.44 -0.43
CA GLN A 270 6.74 7.33 -1.01
C GLN A 270 6.40 6.00 -0.34
N LEU A 271 6.24 5.98 0.98
CA LEU A 271 5.81 4.77 1.69
C LEU A 271 4.43 4.30 1.28
N THR A 272 3.48 5.21 1.07
CA THR A 272 2.11 4.88 0.64
C THR A 272 2.09 4.43 -0.81
N VAL A 273 2.70 5.18 -1.74
CA VAL A 273 2.69 4.86 -3.18
C VAL A 273 3.46 3.57 -3.47
N ARG A 274 4.59 3.32 -2.80
CA ARG A 274 5.41 2.13 -3.05
C ARG A 274 4.85 0.86 -2.41
N PHE A 275 4.31 0.99 -1.20
CA PHE A 275 4.10 -0.18 -0.34
C PHE A 275 2.67 -0.33 0.17
N GLY A 276 1.76 0.53 -0.27
CA GLY A 276 0.39 0.61 0.23
C GLY A 276 0.29 1.39 1.54
N TRP A 277 -0.94 1.55 2.01
CA TRP A 277 -1.23 2.09 3.34
C TRP A 277 -1.10 1.01 4.42
N GLU A 278 -1.06 1.45 5.67
CA GLU A 278 -0.99 0.58 6.84
C GLU A 278 -2.35 -0.13 7.06
N ILE A 279 -2.31 -1.44 7.24
CA ILE A 279 -3.48 -2.28 7.52
C ILE A 279 -3.70 -2.48 9.03
N ALA A 280 -2.68 -2.19 9.84
CA ALA A 280 -2.83 -2.14 11.29
C ALA A 280 -1.79 -1.21 11.93
N TRP A 281 -2.04 -0.90 13.19
CA TRP A 281 -1.21 -0.01 13.98
C TRP A 281 -0.90 -0.65 15.33
N GLN A 282 0.33 -0.52 15.78
CA GLN A 282 0.77 -0.96 17.10
C GLN A 282 1.47 0.17 17.82
N ARG A 283 1.51 0.11 19.16
CA ARG A 283 2.38 0.97 19.96
C ARG A 283 3.52 0.17 20.56
N SER A 284 4.71 0.76 20.58
CA SER A 284 5.91 0.14 21.09
C SER A 284 6.37 0.80 22.38
N ILE A 285 6.67 -0.05 23.36
CA ILE A 285 7.43 0.32 24.56
C ILE A 285 8.91 0.05 24.28
N ASN A 286 9.73 1.10 24.34
CA ASN A 286 11.18 0.93 24.29
C ASN A 286 11.69 0.38 25.63
N ARG A 287 12.27 -0.82 25.64
CA ARG A 287 12.81 -1.46 26.86
C ARG A 287 13.87 -0.62 27.59
N GLY A 288 14.49 0.36 26.93
CA GLY A 288 15.50 1.25 27.51
C GLY A 288 15.00 2.57 28.09
N SER A 289 13.71 2.92 27.94
CA SER A 289 13.16 4.17 28.48
C SER A 289 11.67 4.02 28.80
N LEU A 290 11.35 3.96 30.10
CA LEU A 290 9.97 3.99 30.62
C LEU A 290 9.29 5.36 30.45
N LEU A 291 10.04 6.38 30.02
CA LEU A 291 9.59 7.76 29.84
C LEU A 291 9.52 8.18 28.35
N ALA A 292 9.94 7.32 27.43
CA ALA A 292 9.85 7.62 25.99
C ALA A 292 8.39 7.49 25.53
N ALA A 293 7.93 8.47 24.76
CA ALA A 293 6.62 8.45 24.13
C ALA A 293 6.36 7.10 23.42
N ASP A 294 5.14 6.56 23.56
CA ASP A 294 4.68 5.38 22.84
C ASP A 294 4.98 5.58 21.33
N ASN A 295 5.96 4.85 20.79
CA ASN A 295 6.25 4.89 19.36
C ASN A 295 5.12 4.18 18.63
N VAL A 296 4.55 4.80 17.60
CA VAL A 296 3.55 4.15 16.75
C VAL A 296 4.24 3.44 15.60
N ILE A 297 3.82 2.19 15.38
CA ILE A 297 4.29 1.31 14.34
C ILE A 297 3.16 1.10 13.34
N GLY A 298 3.44 1.42 12.08
CA GLY A 298 2.56 1.12 10.95
C GLY A 298 2.89 -0.25 10.37
N ARG A 299 1.90 -1.12 10.25
CA ARG A 299 2.04 -2.48 9.71
C ARG A 299 1.42 -2.57 8.34
N LYS A 300 2.10 -3.25 7.43
CA LYS A 300 1.57 -3.58 6.11
C LYS A 300 1.31 -5.07 5.99
N HIS A 301 0.67 -5.49 4.91
CA HIS A 301 0.34 -6.89 4.71
C HIS A 301 1.62 -7.75 4.67
N PRO A 302 1.70 -8.87 5.41
CA PRO A 302 2.90 -9.71 5.45
C PRO A 302 3.17 -10.38 4.10
N GLU A 303 2.12 -10.83 3.41
CA GLU A 303 2.24 -11.57 2.15
C GLU A 303 2.33 -10.68 0.90
N ARG A 304 2.92 -9.49 1.01
CA ARG A 304 3.12 -8.66 -0.18
C ARG A 304 4.26 -9.21 -1.03
N ARG A 305 4.14 -9.02 -2.34
CA ARG A 305 5.11 -9.43 -3.35
C ARG A 305 5.39 -8.30 -4.34
N ASP A 306 6.50 -8.37 -5.06
CA ASP A 306 6.85 -7.40 -6.09
C ASP A 306 6.28 -7.83 -7.45
N TYR A 307 5.22 -7.17 -7.87
CA TYR A 307 4.60 -7.40 -9.18
C TYR A 307 5.10 -6.44 -10.25
N MET A 308 5.91 -5.42 -9.92
CA MET A 308 6.42 -4.51 -10.95
C MET A 308 7.52 -5.22 -11.76
N PRO A 309 7.47 -5.18 -13.11
CA PRO A 309 8.49 -5.80 -13.93
C PRO A 309 9.85 -5.13 -13.71
N SER A 310 10.92 -5.90 -13.86
CA SER A 310 12.27 -5.32 -13.93
C SER A 310 12.39 -4.42 -15.17
N GLY A 311 13.32 -3.46 -15.15
CA GLY A 311 13.60 -2.64 -16.33
C GLY A 311 13.99 -3.44 -17.56
N ALA A 312 14.68 -4.57 -17.40
CA ALA A 312 15.04 -5.47 -18.48
C ALA A 312 13.80 -6.15 -19.10
N ALA A 313 12.92 -6.72 -18.26
CA ALA A 313 11.68 -7.34 -18.71
C ALA A 313 10.72 -6.30 -19.32
N PHE A 314 10.68 -5.08 -18.78
CA PHE A 314 9.87 -3.99 -19.32
C PHE A 314 10.35 -3.52 -20.69
N ALA A 315 11.67 -3.38 -20.87
CA ALA A 315 12.28 -2.95 -22.13
C ALA A 315 12.11 -4.00 -23.24
N ALA A 316 12.36 -5.27 -22.92
CA ALA A 316 12.35 -6.37 -23.87
C ALA A 316 11.66 -7.62 -23.29
N PRO A 317 10.31 -7.65 -23.23
CA PRO A 317 9.58 -8.75 -22.61
C PRO A 317 9.89 -10.12 -23.22
N GLY A 318 10.08 -10.18 -24.55
CA GLY A 318 10.45 -11.41 -25.27
C GLY A 318 11.83 -11.98 -24.93
N GLN A 319 12.66 -11.22 -24.20
CA GLN A 319 13.99 -11.63 -23.75
C GLN A 319 14.08 -11.76 -22.23
N ALA A 320 12.94 -11.66 -21.52
CA ALA A 320 12.90 -11.74 -20.07
C ALA A 320 13.44 -13.08 -19.58
N LYS A 321 14.29 -13.03 -18.56
CA LYS A 321 14.85 -14.22 -17.91
C LYS A 321 13.97 -14.66 -16.75
N HIS A 322 14.06 -15.92 -16.37
CA HIS A 322 13.37 -16.47 -15.19
C HIS A 322 13.50 -15.57 -13.94
N ALA A 323 14.72 -15.14 -13.62
CA ALA A 323 14.99 -14.30 -12.45
C ALA A 323 14.29 -12.92 -12.49
N GLU A 324 13.93 -12.42 -13.66
CA GLU A 324 13.26 -11.13 -13.85
C GLU A 324 11.73 -11.25 -13.69
N LEU A 325 11.21 -12.47 -13.70
CA LEU A 325 9.79 -12.80 -13.55
C LEU A 325 9.43 -13.26 -12.13
N LEU A 326 10.41 -13.33 -11.22
CA LEU A 326 10.18 -13.68 -9.82
C LEU A 326 9.55 -12.51 -9.06
N ALA A 327 8.52 -12.80 -8.28
CA ALA A 327 7.85 -11.82 -7.43
C ALA A 327 8.56 -11.59 -6.07
N ASP A 328 9.37 -12.55 -5.62
CA ASP A 328 10.15 -12.50 -4.38
C ASP A 328 11.55 -11.92 -4.60
N LYS A 329 11.61 -10.59 -4.82
CA LYS A 329 12.89 -9.88 -4.98
C LYS A 329 13.50 -9.53 -3.62
N GLN A 330 14.83 -9.61 -3.50
CA GLN A 330 15.54 -9.29 -2.26
C GLN A 330 15.41 -7.81 -1.82
N ARG A 331 15.23 -6.89 -2.78
CA ARG A 331 15.12 -5.43 -2.53
C ARG A 331 14.02 -4.84 -3.41
N PRO A 332 12.76 -5.15 -3.11
CA PRO A 332 11.62 -4.77 -3.94
C PRO A 332 11.42 -3.24 -3.91
N ARG A 333 11.09 -2.66 -5.06
CA ARG A 333 10.80 -1.21 -5.13
C ARG A 333 9.39 -0.88 -4.74
N SER A 334 8.45 -1.77 -5.05
CA SER A 334 7.09 -1.72 -4.58
C SER A 334 6.66 -3.11 -4.14
N LEU A 335 5.69 -3.16 -3.23
CA LEU A 335 5.11 -4.40 -2.76
C LEU A 335 3.59 -4.27 -2.78
N TYR A 336 2.90 -5.33 -3.16
CA TYR A 336 1.44 -5.41 -3.19
C TYR A 336 0.97 -6.80 -2.76
N ALA A 337 -0.15 -6.86 -2.04
CA ALA A 337 -0.81 -8.11 -1.65
C ALA A 337 -2.23 -8.09 -2.21
N PRO A 338 -2.52 -8.90 -3.25
CA PRO A 338 -3.87 -9.05 -3.77
C PRO A 338 -4.80 -9.62 -2.70
N ALA A 339 -5.96 -8.98 -2.50
CA ALA A 339 -6.89 -9.36 -1.43
C ALA A 339 -7.49 -10.77 -1.62
N TYR A 340 -7.56 -11.25 -2.86
CA TYR A 340 -8.09 -12.57 -3.23
C TYR A 340 -7.06 -13.70 -3.11
N ALA A 341 -5.78 -13.38 -2.98
CA ALA A 341 -4.68 -14.35 -2.85
C ALA A 341 -3.78 -13.98 -1.66
N PRO A 342 -4.32 -14.07 -0.43
CA PRO A 342 -3.63 -13.55 0.75
C PRO A 342 -2.44 -14.42 1.17
N GLN A 343 -2.27 -15.63 0.63
CA GLN A 343 -1.12 -16.51 0.89
C GLN A 343 -0.61 -17.07 -0.43
N LEU A 344 0.68 -16.87 -0.70
CA LEU A 344 1.38 -17.43 -1.86
C LEU A 344 2.53 -18.28 -1.36
N LEU A 345 2.37 -19.60 -1.50
CA LEU A 345 3.40 -20.55 -1.10
C LEU A 345 4.52 -20.56 -2.14
N PRO A 346 5.79 -20.60 -1.72
CA PRO A 346 6.91 -20.74 -2.64
C PRO A 346 6.82 -22.08 -3.36
N MET A 347 7.07 -22.06 -4.66
CA MET A 347 7.13 -23.26 -5.49
C MET A 347 8.43 -23.24 -6.28
N GLU A 348 9.14 -24.38 -6.31
CA GLU A 348 10.27 -24.53 -7.20
C GLU A 348 9.75 -24.80 -8.62
N GLY A 349 9.96 -23.84 -9.51
CA GLY A 349 9.51 -23.92 -10.89
C GLY A 349 10.56 -23.48 -11.89
N GLN A 350 10.30 -23.80 -13.15
CA GLN A 350 11.01 -23.26 -14.29
C GLN A 350 10.01 -22.58 -15.22
N LEU A 351 10.38 -21.39 -15.69
CA LEU A 351 9.63 -20.64 -16.69
C LEU A 351 10.45 -20.55 -17.98
N ALA A 352 9.80 -20.79 -19.11
CA ALA A 352 10.36 -20.59 -20.44
C ALA A 352 9.46 -19.65 -21.24
N VAL A 353 10.08 -18.69 -21.92
CA VAL A 353 9.41 -17.67 -22.73
C VAL A 353 9.71 -17.90 -24.21
N PHE A 354 8.67 -18.07 -25.01
CA PHE A 354 8.77 -18.30 -26.45
C PHE A 354 8.11 -17.16 -27.22
N PRO A 355 8.90 -16.23 -27.80
CA PRO A 355 8.34 -15.19 -28.67
C PRO A 355 7.76 -15.78 -29.96
N ARG A 356 6.63 -15.23 -30.40
CA ARG A 356 5.83 -15.65 -31.57
C ARG A 356 5.26 -14.41 -32.27
N GLY A 357 6.11 -13.68 -33.00
CA GLY A 357 5.70 -12.45 -33.68
C GLY A 357 5.26 -11.39 -32.67
N ASP A 358 3.98 -11.02 -32.72
CA ASP A 358 3.31 -10.10 -31.80
C ASP A 358 2.80 -10.77 -30.51
N ARG A 359 3.00 -12.09 -30.37
CA ARG A 359 2.57 -12.87 -29.20
C ARG A 359 3.76 -13.44 -28.44
N MET A 360 3.52 -13.76 -27.17
CA MET A 360 4.43 -14.48 -26.31
C MET A 360 3.71 -15.70 -25.74
N VAL A 361 4.38 -16.85 -25.77
CA VAL A 361 3.93 -18.04 -25.05
C VAL A 361 4.84 -18.24 -23.85
N VAL A 362 4.27 -18.19 -22.65
CA VAL A 362 4.98 -18.49 -21.40
C VAL A 362 4.59 -19.90 -20.97
N VAL A 363 5.58 -20.76 -20.76
CA VAL A 363 5.39 -22.13 -20.29
C VAL A 363 6.03 -22.25 -18.91
N GLY A 364 5.24 -22.64 -17.92
CA GLY A 364 5.72 -22.93 -16.58
C GLY A 364 5.61 -24.41 -16.25
N THR A 365 6.63 -24.95 -15.60
CA THR A 365 6.58 -26.23 -14.90
C THR A 365 6.94 -26.01 -13.44
N HIS A 366 6.37 -26.80 -12.54
CA HIS A 366 6.62 -26.68 -11.10
C HIS A 366 6.74 -28.05 -10.46
N PHE A 367 7.48 -28.10 -9.36
CA PHE A 367 7.45 -29.20 -8.41
C PHE A 367 6.54 -28.78 -7.25
N LEU A 368 5.65 -29.68 -6.85
CA LEU A 368 4.95 -29.51 -5.58
C LEU A 368 5.97 -29.75 -4.46
N PRO A 369 5.89 -28.99 -3.34
CA PRO A 369 6.69 -29.30 -2.15
C PRO A 369 6.45 -30.76 -1.73
N GLU A 370 7.52 -31.46 -1.30
CA GLU A 370 7.34 -32.72 -0.58
C GLU A 370 6.78 -32.38 0.81
N ASP A 371 5.68 -33.05 1.20
CA ASP A 371 4.94 -32.83 2.46
C ASP A 371 5.81 -32.91 3.72
#